data_AF-A0A2N5B630-F1
#
_entry.id   AF-A0A2N5B630-F1
#
_cell.length_a   1.000
_cell.length_b   1.000
_cell.length_c   1.000
_cell.angle_alpha   90.00
_cell.angle_beta   90.00
_cell.angle_gamma   90.00
#
_symmetry.space_group_name_H-M   'P 1'
#
loop_
_entity.id
_entity.type
_entity.pdbx_description
1 polymer ?
#
loop_
_entity_poly.entity_id
_entity_poly.type
_entity_poly.pdbx_seq_one_letter_code
_entity_poly.pdbx_strand_id
1 'polypeptide(L)'
;MSTRMRFTALLVSALLFAQSVFAEPDSPRTANPAFIDLHFGTLSGVGWYSNEPGGVVEAVSTQAVPAGAFQITLNGTKGFSRGQLACYQGEDDTLYPVVLKDVEPDRVMVDRPLPKAMAEGGKLYNFYNNDAHANHYGFACVADDALRQLAVRPMLRRAEQFKGASGWETINGAHAQIAPTTGYGAVGDGVGIAVKVGNAGGGVASKPVVSLYENMITNVVVNPGKQAGKQAATLDIVVTELKSDGQVIDVAKTSVTRDDTIASVDIPYTITAGSKVRVKVTVPSSTESVFYPGSITHYHALSPAEDINRGKHVLFGDSWFASGGDFHYHLIKRLNKATVVSKGIVGNRSDQLVARFFKDVPAEKPDYVWIMVGTNDYYYNTTDWLFQAQVTYLVDYIRSIGAKPILFNPTVGAITPGNGINQLAKSRSYALNTLYVPSVSFLRSPLLQAGK
;
A
#
# COMPACT_ATOMS: atom_id res chain seq x y z
N MET A 1 -23.80 82.38 -35.70
CA MET A 1 -22.35 82.67 -35.68
C MET A 1 -21.72 81.92 -34.52
N SER A 2 -20.53 81.36 -34.74
CA SER A 2 -19.61 80.73 -33.77
C SER A 2 -19.74 79.23 -33.52
N THR A 3 -19.00 78.51 -34.37
CA THR A 3 -18.49 77.14 -34.31
C THR A 3 -17.46 76.94 -33.18
N ARG A 4 -17.44 75.74 -32.57
CA ARG A 4 -16.25 74.93 -32.11
C ARG A 4 -16.80 73.75 -31.28
N MET A 5 -16.92 72.52 -31.80
CA MET A 5 -15.89 71.51 -32.11
C MET A 5 -15.08 71.08 -30.86
N ARG A 6 -15.26 69.84 -30.37
CA ARG A 6 -14.28 68.73 -30.44
C ARG A 6 -14.56 67.53 -29.50
N PHE A 7 -14.54 66.33 -30.12
CA PHE A 7 -13.99 65.01 -29.73
C PHE A 7 -14.57 64.24 -28.52
N THR A 8 -15.26 63.11 -28.71
CA THR A 8 -14.81 61.72 -29.03
C THR A 8 -14.18 60.98 -27.86
N ALA A 9 -14.86 59.94 -27.34
CA ALA A 9 -14.31 58.57 -27.15
C ALA A 9 -15.35 57.67 -26.47
N LEU A 10 -15.84 56.65 -27.20
CA LEU A 10 -16.43 55.44 -26.63
C LEU A 10 -15.31 54.64 -25.95
N LEU A 11 -15.48 54.27 -24.68
CA LEU A 11 -14.69 53.23 -24.04
C LEU A 11 -15.54 51.95 -23.94
N VAL A 12 -15.18 50.94 -24.73
CA VAL A 12 -15.64 49.56 -24.57
C VAL A 12 -14.66 48.88 -23.63
N SER A 13 -15.08 48.60 -22.40
CA SER A 13 -14.30 47.75 -21.47
C SER A 13 -14.77 46.31 -21.60
N ALA A 14 -13.99 45.49 -22.31
CA ALA A 14 -14.10 44.03 -22.25
C ALA A 14 -13.42 43.54 -20.95
N LEU A 15 -14.20 42.96 -20.04
CA LEU A 15 -13.67 42.20 -18.90
C LEU A 15 -13.19 40.83 -19.40
N LEU A 16 -11.86 40.67 -19.50
CA LEU A 16 -11.22 39.36 -19.55
C LEU A 16 -11.12 38.83 -18.11
N PHE A 17 -11.94 37.83 -17.77
CA PHE A 17 -11.72 36.99 -16.59
C PHE A 17 -10.58 36.03 -16.90
N ALA A 18 -9.34 36.42 -16.59
CA ALA A 18 -8.26 35.47 -16.42
C ALA A 18 -8.51 34.72 -15.10
N GLN A 19 -8.92 33.45 -15.18
CA GLN A 19 -8.85 32.57 -14.01
C GLN A 19 -7.37 32.35 -13.68
N SER A 20 -6.92 33.01 -12.62
CA SER A 20 -5.63 32.71 -12.01
C SER A 20 -5.67 31.29 -11.47
N VAL A 21 -4.87 30.40 -12.06
CA VAL A 21 -4.46 29.14 -11.45
C VAL A 21 -3.76 29.50 -10.15
N PHE A 22 -4.46 29.41 -9.03
CA PHE A 22 -3.83 29.50 -7.72
C PHE A 22 -2.99 28.24 -7.54
N ALA A 23 -1.69 28.33 -7.82
CA ALA A 23 -0.74 27.42 -7.22
C ALA A 23 -0.87 27.58 -5.70
N GLU A 24 -1.21 26.51 -4.97
CA GLU A 24 -1.16 26.50 -3.51
C GLU A 24 0.27 26.88 -3.10
N PRO A 25 0.47 27.87 -2.20
CA PRO A 25 1.81 28.20 -1.75
C PRO A 25 2.39 27.02 -0.97
N ASP A 26 3.66 26.68 -1.24
CA ASP A 26 4.48 25.71 -0.50
C ASP A 26 4.68 26.16 0.96
N SER A 27 3.63 26.00 1.76
CA SER A 27 3.70 26.10 3.21
C SER A 27 4.31 24.80 3.75
N PRO A 28 5.06 24.79 4.86
CA PRO A 28 5.45 23.55 5.55
C PRO A 28 4.26 22.62 5.89
N ARG A 29 3.01 23.10 5.75
CA ARG A 29 1.77 22.32 5.83
C ARG A 29 1.42 21.50 4.57
N THR A 30 2.14 21.66 3.46
CA THR A 30 1.90 20.95 2.18
C THR A 30 2.78 19.71 2.00
N ALA A 31 3.59 19.33 3.01
CA ALA A 31 4.32 18.06 3.03
C ALA A 31 3.33 16.87 3.10
N ASN A 32 2.78 16.50 1.95
CA ASN A 32 1.88 15.38 1.79
C ASN A 32 2.63 14.08 2.10
N PRO A 33 1.98 13.09 2.73
CA PRO A 33 2.67 11.88 3.12
C PRO A 33 2.94 11.02 1.88
N ALA A 34 4.12 10.41 1.88
CA ALA A 34 4.32 9.21 1.09
C ALA A 34 3.71 8.01 1.82
N PHE A 35 3.20 7.04 1.07
CA PHE A 35 2.54 5.86 1.63
C PHE A 35 3.11 4.57 1.07
N ILE A 36 3.47 3.66 1.98
CA ILE A 36 3.95 2.33 1.69
C ILE A 36 2.88 1.34 2.15
N ASP A 37 2.41 0.53 1.21
CA ASP A 37 1.46 -0.54 1.48
C ASP A 37 2.24 -1.80 1.86
N LEU A 38 2.46 -1.92 3.16
CA LEU A 38 3.09 -3.07 3.81
C LEU A 38 2.12 -4.24 3.91
N HIS A 39 0.93 -4.02 4.48
CA HIS A 39 0.00 -5.07 4.88
C HIS A 39 -0.48 -5.91 3.70
N PHE A 40 -1.11 -5.29 2.69
CA PHE A 40 -1.67 -5.99 1.53
C PHE A 40 -0.76 -5.96 0.31
N GLY A 41 0.15 -4.98 0.24
CA GLY A 41 1.21 -4.94 -0.76
C GLY A 41 2.32 -5.92 -0.44
N THR A 42 3.35 -5.44 0.27
CA THR A 42 4.59 -6.20 0.52
C THR A 42 4.33 -7.56 1.18
N LEU A 43 3.51 -7.63 2.23
CA LEU A 43 3.23 -8.84 3.00
C LEU A 43 2.06 -9.66 2.43
N SER A 44 1.33 -9.12 1.45
CA SER A 44 0.21 -9.82 0.79
C SER A 44 -0.86 -10.37 1.74
N GLY A 45 -1.04 -9.71 2.89
CA GLY A 45 -1.95 -10.13 3.96
C GLY A 45 -1.56 -11.42 4.69
N VAL A 46 -0.32 -11.89 4.49
CA VAL A 46 0.21 -13.14 5.08
C VAL A 46 1.10 -12.83 6.27
N GLY A 47 0.67 -13.26 7.45
CA GLY A 47 1.46 -13.25 8.69
C GLY A 47 2.19 -14.56 8.91
N TRP A 48 2.85 -14.69 10.06
CA TRP A 48 3.54 -15.92 10.47
C TRP A 48 2.57 -17.07 10.75
N TYR A 49 2.94 -18.28 10.37
CA TYR A 49 2.30 -19.51 10.84
C TYR A 49 3.09 -20.22 11.93
N SER A 50 2.40 -20.89 12.86
CA SER A 50 3.02 -21.58 13.99
C SER A 50 3.90 -22.78 13.64
N ASN A 51 3.78 -23.28 12.41
CA ASN A 51 4.60 -24.34 11.86
C ASN A 51 5.80 -23.81 11.05
N GLU A 52 5.96 -22.49 10.90
CA GLU A 52 7.18 -21.93 10.32
C GLU A 52 8.35 -22.09 11.29
N PRO A 53 9.56 -22.40 10.79
CA PRO A 53 10.72 -22.66 11.65
C PRO A 53 11.23 -21.43 12.41
N GLY A 54 10.81 -20.22 12.03
CA GLY A 54 11.42 -18.98 12.49
C GLY A 54 12.88 -18.86 12.03
N GLY A 55 13.62 -17.90 12.60
CA GLY A 55 15.03 -17.67 12.24
C GLY A 55 15.24 -17.46 10.73
N VAL A 56 16.41 -17.89 10.23
CA VAL A 56 16.76 -17.82 8.82
C VAL A 56 16.87 -19.24 8.25
N VAL A 57 16.08 -19.48 7.21
CA VAL A 57 16.12 -20.61 6.29
C VAL A 57 16.44 -20.07 4.91
N GLU A 58 17.38 -20.71 4.24
CA GLU A 58 17.85 -20.34 2.91
C GLU A 58 17.82 -21.57 2.00
N ALA A 59 17.45 -21.37 0.75
CA ALA A 59 17.68 -22.30 -0.36
C ALA A 59 18.30 -21.56 -1.55
N VAL A 60 19.05 -22.29 -2.37
CA VAL A 60 19.75 -21.75 -3.54
C VAL A 60 19.11 -22.29 -4.80
N SER A 61 18.86 -21.42 -5.77
CA SER A 61 18.33 -21.81 -7.06
C SER A 61 19.39 -22.51 -7.90
N THR A 62 19.02 -23.66 -8.45
CA THR A 62 19.92 -24.53 -9.24
C THR A 62 19.97 -24.15 -10.72
N GLN A 63 19.19 -23.16 -11.15
CA GLN A 63 19.13 -22.67 -12.51
C GLN A 63 18.58 -21.24 -12.53
N ALA A 64 18.83 -20.50 -13.61
CA ALA A 64 18.19 -19.20 -13.80
C ALA A 64 16.66 -19.36 -13.91
N VAL A 65 15.92 -18.46 -13.29
CA VAL A 65 14.45 -18.41 -13.32
C VAL A 65 14.03 -17.11 -13.99
N PRO A 66 13.38 -17.15 -15.17
CA PRO A 66 13.01 -15.95 -15.89
C PRO A 66 11.90 -15.17 -15.17
N ALA A 67 11.84 -13.86 -15.42
CA ALA A 67 10.68 -13.05 -15.05
C ALA A 67 9.41 -13.64 -15.68
N GLY A 68 8.30 -13.61 -14.94
CA GLY A 68 7.04 -14.22 -15.34
C GLY A 68 6.88 -15.70 -14.96
N ALA A 69 7.94 -16.38 -14.52
CA ALA A 69 7.83 -17.74 -14.00
C ALA A 69 7.04 -17.81 -12.68
N PHE A 70 6.50 -18.98 -12.35
CA PHE A 70 5.86 -19.28 -11.06
C PHE A 70 6.60 -20.34 -10.24
N GLN A 71 7.64 -20.93 -10.81
CA GLN A 71 8.38 -22.02 -10.20
C GLN A 71 9.83 -21.58 -9.98
N ILE A 72 10.35 -21.88 -8.79
CA ILE A 72 11.76 -21.73 -8.47
C ILE A 72 12.29 -23.11 -8.14
N THR A 73 13.20 -23.63 -8.97
CA THR A 73 13.93 -24.88 -8.70
C THR A 73 15.09 -24.59 -7.76
N LEU A 74 15.25 -25.41 -6.72
CA LEU A 74 16.12 -25.19 -5.58
C LEU A 74 16.94 -26.45 -5.26
N ASN A 75 18.08 -26.26 -4.59
CA ASN A 75 18.94 -27.36 -4.12
C ASN A 75 18.36 -28.13 -2.91
N GLY A 76 17.23 -27.67 -2.38
CA GLY A 76 16.47 -28.28 -1.30
C GLY A 76 15.45 -27.31 -0.73
N THR A 77 14.37 -27.82 -0.17
CA THR A 77 13.26 -27.00 0.37
C THR A 77 12.99 -27.19 1.86
N LYS A 78 13.93 -27.84 2.56
CA LYS A 78 13.81 -28.08 4.01
C LYS A 78 13.61 -26.76 4.77
N GLY A 79 12.53 -26.68 5.55
CA GLY A 79 12.18 -25.50 6.34
C GLY A 79 11.21 -24.54 5.65
N PHE A 80 10.91 -24.74 4.37
CA PHE A 80 9.83 -24.03 3.68
C PHE A 80 8.51 -24.78 3.84
N SER A 81 7.42 -24.03 3.90
CA SER A 81 6.07 -24.61 4.01
C SER A 81 5.07 -23.90 3.11
N ARG A 82 4.03 -24.63 2.68
CA ARG A 82 2.93 -24.05 1.91
C ARG A 82 2.21 -22.97 2.73
N GLY A 83 1.91 -21.85 2.09
CA GLY A 83 1.25 -20.67 2.66
C GLY A 83 2.21 -19.63 3.21
N GLN A 84 3.48 -19.99 3.42
CA GLN A 84 4.49 -19.12 4.00
C GLN A 84 4.84 -17.94 3.10
N LEU A 85 5.04 -16.76 3.70
CA LEU A 85 5.69 -15.63 3.03
C LEU A 85 7.20 -15.86 2.95
N ALA A 86 7.78 -15.60 1.79
CA ALA A 86 9.20 -15.78 1.50
C ALA A 86 9.76 -14.58 0.72
N CYS A 87 11.08 -14.47 0.67
CA CYS A 87 11.79 -13.44 -0.10
C CYS A 87 12.73 -14.12 -1.08
N TYR A 88 12.69 -13.73 -2.34
CA TYR A 88 13.65 -14.22 -3.33
C TYR A 88 14.56 -13.09 -3.83
N GLN A 89 15.81 -13.41 -4.11
CA GLN A 89 16.78 -12.45 -4.66
C GLN A 89 16.65 -12.36 -6.18
N GLY A 90 16.32 -11.17 -6.68
CA GLY A 90 16.30 -10.87 -8.11
C GLY A 90 17.70 -10.56 -8.65
N GLU A 91 17.83 -10.57 -9.98
CA GLU A 91 19.07 -10.21 -10.70
C GLU A 91 19.53 -8.76 -10.49
N ASP A 92 18.66 -7.88 -9.98
CA ASP A 92 19.00 -6.52 -9.58
C ASP A 92 19.54 -6.42 -8.15
N ASP A 93 19.86 -7.56 -7.54
CA ASP A 93 20.34 -7.68 -6.17
C ASP A 93 19.36 -7.10 -5.13
N THR A 94 18.06 -7.08 -5.45
CA THR A 94 16.98 -6.73 -4.51
C THR A 94 16.13 -7.93 -4.15
N LEU A 95 15.51 -7.88 -2.98
CA LEU A 95 14.62 -8.94 -2.50
C LEU A 95 13.17 -8.66 -2.87
N TYR A 96 12.44 -9.69 -3.26
CA TYR A 96 11.05 -9.64 -3.70
C TYR A 96 10.17 -10.57 -2.86
N PRO A 97 9.03 -10.10 -2.32
CA PRO A 97 8.14 -10.92 -1.53
C PRO A 97 7.28 -11.83 -2.41
N VAL A 98 7.17 -13.09 -2.01
CA VAL A 98 6.32 -14.11 -2.65
C VAL A 98 5.68 -15.00 -1.58
N VAL A 99 4.54 -15.59 -1.88
CA VAL A 99 3.90 -16.59 -1.01
C VAL A 99 4.08 -17.96 -1.63
N LEU A 100 4.52 -18.94 -0.85
CA LEU A 100 4.75 -20.31 -1.33
C LEU A 100 3.40 -21.04 -1.42
N LYS A 101 3.03 -21.47 -2.63
CA LYS A 101 1.77 -22.17 -2.90
C LYS A 101 1.92 -23.68 -2.90
N ASP A 102 3.10 -24.15 -3.25
CA ASP A 102 3.48 -25.54 -3.12
C ASP A 102 4.98 -25.67 -2.82
N VAL A 103 5.34 -26.75 -2.13
CA VAL A 103 6.72 -27.05 -1.74
C VAL A 103 7.00 -28.51 -2.01
N GLU A 104 7.85 -28.77 -2.99
CA GLU A 104 8.35 -30.08 -3.37
C GLU A 104 9.82 -30.22 -2.95
N PRO A 105 10.44 -31.41 -2.97
CA PRO A 105 11.81 -31.59 -2.48
C PRO A 105 12.87 -30.69 -3.14
N ASP A 106 12.70 -30.37 -4.42
CA ASP A 106 13.65 -29.65 -5.28
C ASP A 106 13.07 -28.37 -5.90
N ARG A 107 11.85 -27.96 -5.54
CA ARG A 107 11.23 -26.75 -6.08
C ARG A 107 10.14 -26.19 -5.19
N VAL A 108 9.85 -24.91 -5.39
CA VAL A 108 8.65 -24.27 -4.85
C VAL A 108 7.82 -23.65 -5.98
N MET A 109 6.51 -23.64 -5.79
CA MET A 109 5.58 -22.84 -6.58
C MET A 109 5.25 -21.57 -5.80
N VAL A 110 5.35 -20.41 -6.44
CA VAL A 110 5.03 -19.11 -5.84
C VAL A 110 3.66 -18.61 -6.31
N ASP A 111 3.10 -17.65 -5.58
CA ASP A 111 1.75 -17.14 -5.78
C ASP A 111 1.58 -16.21 -6.98
N ARG A 112 2.67 -15.71 -7.54
CA ARG A 112 2.67 -14.68 -8.57
C ARG A 112 3.79 -14.89 -9.58
N PRO A 113 3.64 -14.39 -10.82
CA PRO A 113 4.75 -14.34 -11.75
C PRO A 113 5.91 -13.53 -11.14
N LEU A 114 7.14 -14.02 -11.25
CA LEU A 114 8.32 -13.30 -10.77
C LEU A 114 8.42 -11.94 -11.48
N PRO A 115 8.31 -10.79 -10.77
CA PRO A 115 8.45 -9.48 -11.41
C PRO A 115 9.86 -9.23 -11.95
N LYS A 116 10.86 -9.86 -11.33
CA LYS A 116 12.27 -9.81 -11.73
C LYS A 116 12.83 -11.22 -11.83
N ALA A 117 13.61 -11.49 -12.88
CA ALA A 117 14.31 -12.75 -13.02
C ALA A 117 15.25 -13.01 -11.82
N MET A 118 15.51 -14.28 -11.54
CA MET A 118 16.49 -14.75 -10.57
C MET A 118 17.60 -15.47 -11.33
N ALA A 119 18.86 -15.15 -11.02
CA ALA A 119 20.01 -15.86 -11.58
C ALA A 119 20.16 -17.27 -10.99
N GLU A 120 20.86 -18.15 -11.71
CA GLU A 120 21.39 -19.38 -11.10
C GLU A 120 22.27 -19.04 -9.89
N GLY A 121 22.13 -19.78 -8.79
CA GLY A 121 22.77 -19.44 -7.52
C GLY A 121 22.05 -18.35 -6.72
N GLY A 122 20.99 -17.74 -7.26
CA GLY A 122 20.12 -16.82 -6.54
C GLY A 122 19.42 -17.49 -5.36
N LYS A 123 19.06 -16.72 -4.34
CA LYS A 123 18.61 -17.26 -3.06
C LYS A 123 17.13 -17.04 -2.80
N LEU A 124 16.52 -18.00 -2.12
CA LEU A 124 15.18 -17.92 -1.52
C LEU A 124 15.32 -18.02 0.00
N TYR A 125 14.61 -17.15 0.72
CA TYR A 125 14.62 -17.08 2.18
C TYR A 125 13.21 -17.17 2.76
N ASN A 126 13.04 -17.76 3.94
CA ASN A 126 11.82 -17.55 4.71
C ASN A 126 11.73 -16.09 5.15
N PHE A 127 10.52 -15.59 5.38
CA PHE A 127 10.33 -14.17 5.73
C PHE A 127 10.42 -13.92 7.24
N TYR A 128 9.69 -14.70 8.05
CA TYR A 128 9.47 -14.41 9.46
C TYR A 128 10.50 -15.05 10.37
N ASN A 129 10.97 -14.28 11.37
CA ASN A 129 11.74 -14.80 12.49
C ASN A 129 10.83 -15.38 13.58
N ASN A 130 9.71 -14.72 13.83
CA ASN A 130 8.67 -15.12 14.78
C ASN A 130 7.32 -14.50 14.39
N ASP A 131 6.34 -14.61 15.28
CA ASP A 131 4.97 -14.15 15.08
C ASP A 131 4.77 -12.64 14.93
N ALA A 132 5.77 -11.85 15.33
CA ALA A 132 5.70 -10.39 15.31
C ALA A 132 6.75 -9.72 14.41
N HIS A 133 7.80 -10.44 14.00
CA HIS A 133 8.96 -9.86 13.34
C HIS A 133 9.42 -10.68 12.13
N ALA A 134 9.81 -9.95 11.09
CA ALA A 134 10.65 -10.49 10.03
C ALA A 134 12.00 -10.98 10.55
N ASN A 135 12.67 -11.85 9.79
CA ASN A 135 14.11 -12.09 9.95
C ASN A 135 14.91 -11.06 9.15
N HIS A 136 16.24 -11.20 9.15
CA HIS A 136 17.16 -10.31 8.44
C HIS A 136 16.73 -10.03 6.98
N TYR A 137 16.37 -11.09 6.24
CA TYR A 137 15.99 -11.00 4.83
C TYR A 137 14.55 -10.51 4.64
N GLY A 138 13.63 -10.84 5.56
CA GLY A 138 12.30 -10.25 5.56
C GLY A 138 12.32 -8.73 5.77
N PHE A 139 13.16 -8.24 6.69
CA PHE A 139 13.36 -6.78 6.88
C PHE A 139 13.95 -6.13 5.64
N ALA A 140 14.98 -6.74 5.04
CA ALA A 140 15.59 -6.26 3.81
C ALA A 140 14.60 -6.25 2.64
N CYS A 141 13.73 -7.26 2.53
CA CYS A 141 12.68 -7.34 1.53
C CYS A 141 11.64 -6.24 1.70
N VAL A 142 11.24 -5.92 2.94
CA VAL A 142 10.35 -4.78 3.21
C VAL A 142 10.99 -3.45 2.84
N ALA A 143 12.28 -3.27 3.14
CA ALA A 143 13.00 -2.07 2.74
C ALA A 143 13.12 -1.95 1.20
N ASP A 144 13.48 -3.02 0.50
CA ASP A 144 13.57 -3.02 -0.96
C ASP A 144 12.21 -2.74 -1.62
N ASP A 145 11.14 -3.35 -1.11
CA ASP A 145 9.80 -3.11 -1.63
C ASP A 145 9.28 -1.71 -1.33
N ALA A 146 9.54 -1.19 -0.13
CA ALA A 146 9.25 0.20 0.22
C ALA A 146 9.92 1.19 -0.75
N LEU A 147 11.19 0.98 -1.07
CA LEU A 147 11.91 1.82 -2.02
C LEU A 147 11.34 1.71 -3.44
N ARG A 148 10.98 0.50 -3.88
CA ARG A 148 10.30 0.31 -5.18
C ARG A 148 8.96 1.02 -5.23
N GLN A 149 8.17 0.96 -4.16
CA GLN A 149 6.91 1.69 -4.05
C GLN A 149 7.15 3.20 -4.11
N LEU A 150 8.10 3.75 -3.35
CA LEU A 150 8.39 5.18 -3.34
C LEU A 150 9.00 5.70 -4.66
N ALA A 151 9.68 4.84 -5.43
CA ALA A 151 10.23 5.21 -6.73
C ALA A 151 9.16 5.47 -7.80
N VAL A 152 7.95 4.93 -7.62
CA VAL A 152 6.84 5.06 -8.59
C VAL A 152 5.60 5.76 -8.03
N ARG A 153 5.40 5.72 -6.71
CA ARG A 153 4.24 6.34 -6.07
C ARG A 153 4.44 7.86 -5.95
N PRO A 154 3.53 8.66 -6.52
CA PRO A 154 3.48 10.09 -6.27
C PRO A 154 3.13 10.38 -4.80
N MET A 155 3.29 11.63 -4.38
CA MET A 155 2.71 12.08 -3.12
C MET A 155 1.18 12.05 -3.23
N LEU A 156 0.53 11.49 -2.22
CA LEU A 156 -0.89 11.19 -2.28
C LEU A 156 -1.70 12.10 -1.37
N ARG A 157 -2.92 12.39 -1.79
CA ARG A 157 -4.01 12.88 -0.94
C ARG A 157 -5.20 11.97 -1.17
N ARG A 158 -5.79 11.43 -0.10
CA ARG A 158 -6.96 10.56 -0.27
C ARG A 158 -8.15 11.37 -0.76
N ALA A 159 -8.81 10.90 -1.80
CA ALA A 159 -10.05 11.46 -2.31
C ALA A 159 -11.26 10.73 -1.73
N GLU A 160 -11.28 9.39 -1.80
CA GLU A 160 -12.40 8.56 -1.34
C GLU A 160 -11.92 7.15 -0.99
N GLN A 161 -12.66 6.41 -0.16
CA GLN A 161 -12.39 5.01 0.14
C GLN A 161 -13.67 4.19 0.30
N PHE A 162 -13.72 3.04 -0.36
CA PHE A 162 -14.70 1.99 -0.09
C PHE A 162 -14.08 0.89 0.76
N LYS A 163 -14.71 0.60 1.91
CA LYS A 163 -14.25 -0.44 2.83
C LYS A 163 -14.89 -1.79 2.47
N GLY A 164 -14.05 -2.74 2.09
CA GLY A 164 -14.41 -4.13 1.85
C GLY A 164 -15.59 -4.31 0.87
N ALA A 165 -16.47 -5.27 1.21
CA ALA A 165 -17.55 -5.73 0.34
C ALA A 165 -18.62 -4.67 0.01
N SER A 166 -18.80 -3.66 0.88
CA SER A 166 -19.89 -2.68 0.78
C SER A 166 -19.84 -1.77 -0.45
N GLY A 167 -18.65 -1.65 -1.06
CA GLY A 167 -18.43 -0.82 -2.25
C GLY A 167 -18.82 -1.48 -3.56
N TRP A 168 -19.13 -2.78 -3.57
CA TRP A 168 -19.19 -3.60 -4.79
C TRP A 168 -20.60 -4.04 -5.16
N GLU A 169 -20.89 -4.01 -6.46
CA GLU A 169 -22.11 -4.51 -7.08
C GLU A 169 -21.75 -5.55 -8.12
N THR A 170 -22.46 -6.68 -8.17
CA THR A 170 -22.20 -7.71 -9.20
C THR A 170 -22.61 -7.22 -10.58
N ILE A 171 -21.85 -7.65 -11.59
CA ILE A 171 -22.10 -7.31 -13.00
C ILE A 171 -22.02 -8.57 -13.86
N ASN A 172 -22.66 -8.51 -15.04
CA ASN A 172 -22.55 -9.52 -16.09
C ASN A 172 -22.83 -10.96 -15.61
N GLY A 173 -23.89 -11.12 -14.81
CA GLY A 173 -24.34 -12.43 -14.33
C GLY A 173 -23.50 -13.04 -13.20
N ALA A 174 -22.59 -12.27 -12.58
CA ALA A 174 -21.87 -12.72 -11.40
C ALA A 174 -22.78 -12.78 -10.17
N HIS A 175 -22.43 -13.65 -9.23
CA HIS A 175 -23.13 -13.83 -7.96
C HIS A 175 -22.19 -13.59 -6.78
N ALA A 176 -22.60 -12.76 -5.83
CA ALA A 176 -21.85 -12.51 -4.60
C ALA A 176 -22.51 -13.26 -3.43
N GLN A 177 -21.67 -13.84 -2.57
CA GLN A 177 -22.08 -14.46 -1.32
C GLN A 177 -21.17 -13.98 -0.19
N ILE A 178 -21.68 -13.88 1.03
CA ILE A 178 -20.88 -13.53 2.20
C ILE A 178 -19.77 -14.58 2.37
N ALA A 179 -18.55 -14.12 2.65
CA ALA A 179 -17.39 -14.95 2.92
C ALA A 179 -16.73 -14.56 4.24
N PRO A 180 -16.41 -15.54 5.13
CA PRO A 180 -15.71 -15.27 6.37
C PRO A 180 -14.27 -14.83 6.10
N THR A 181 -13.75 -13.90 6.92
CA THR A 181 -12.41 -13.33 6.74
C THR A 181 -11.40 -13.84 7.76
N THR A 182 -11.35 -15.15 7.98
CA THR A 182 -10.57 -15.76 9.07
C THR A 182 -9.13 -16.14 8.69
N GLY A 183 -8.83 -16.26 7.40
CA GLY A 183 -7.50 -16.62 6.89
C GLY A 183 -6.72 -15.45 6.29
N TYR A 184 -5.43 -15.69 5.99
CA TYR A 184 -4.56 -14.70 5.34
C TYR A 184 -5.01 -14.35 3.91
N GLY A 185 -5.69 -15.25 3.20
CA GLY A 185 -6.26 -14.96 1.87
C GLY A 185 -7.49 -14.03 1.88
N ALA A 186 -7.97 -13.59 3.06
CA ALA A 186 -9.15 -12.76 3.16
C ALA A 186 -8.85 -11.25 3.07
N VAL A 187 -9.66 -10.53 2.30
CA VAL A 187 -9.44 -9.13 1.92
C VAL A 187 -10.19 -8.09 2.78
N GLY A 188 -10.81 -8.51 3.90
CA GLY A 188 -11.65 -7.65 4.74
C GLY A 188 -11.49 -7.90 6.24
N ASP A 189 -12.02 -6.99 7.06
CA ASP A 189 -12.01 -6.96 8.52
C ASP A 189 -13.35 -7.44 9.12
N GLY A 190 -13.64 -8.74 8.98
CA GLY A 190 -14.78 -9.41 9.62
C GLY A 190 -15.74 -10.03 8.61
N VAL A 191 -16.15 -9.28 7.58
CA VAL A 191 -17.07 -9.75 6.54
C VAL A 191 -16.57 -9.35 5.15
N GLY A 192 -16.34 -10.35 4.30
CA GLY A 192 -16.01 -10.17 2.88
C GLY A 192 -17.12 -10.73 1.98
N ILE A 193 -16.90 -10.64 0.66
CA ILE A 193 -17.72 -11.35 -0.33
C ILE A 193 -16.85 -12.25 -1.19
N ALA A 194 -17.38 -13.42 -1.52
CA ALA A 194 -16.88 -14.27 -2.61
C ALA A 194 -17.75 -14.01 -3.84
N VAL A 195 -17.11 -13.71 -4.96
CA VAL A 195 -17.77 -13.43 -6.24
C VAL A 195 -17.56 -14.65 -7.14
N LYS A 196 -18.66 -15.33 -7.45
CA LYS A 196 -18.71 -16.46 -8.37
C LYS A 196 -19.04 -15.97 -9.76
N VAL A 197 -18.25 -16.41 -10.74
CA VAL A 197 -18.36 -16.02 -12.15
C VAL A 197 -18.29 -17.24 -13.04
N GLY A 198 -19.18 -17.32 -14.04
CA GLY A 198 -19.15 -18.34 -15.09
C GLY A 198 -18.90 -17.81 -16.50
N ASN A 199 -19.01 -16.49 -16.72
CA ASN A 199 -18.91 -15.86 -18.04
C ASN A 199 -17.73 -14.88 -18.09
N ALA A 200 -17.07 -14.79 -19.25
CA ALA A 200 -16.10 -13.73 -19.51
C ALA A 200 -16.73 -12.34 -19.30
N GLY A 201 -15.99 -11.44 -18.66
CA GLY A 201 -16.47 -10.11 -18.28
C GLY A 201 -17.38 -10.09 -17.04
N GLY A 202 -17.71 -11.24 -16.46
CA GLY A 202 -18.40 -11.35 -15.17
C GLY A 202 -17.53 -10.88 -14.01
N GLY A 203 -18.13 -10.23 -13.02
CA GLY A 203 -17.41 -9.80 -11.82
C GLY A 203 -18.15 -8.77 -10.97
N VAL A 204 -17.44 -7.78 -10.46
CA VAL A 204 -18.00 -6.68 -9.68
C VAL A 204 -17.61 -5.32 -10.23
N ALA A 205 -18.41 -4.31 -9.93
CA ALA A 205 -18.07 -2.92 -10.14
C ALA A 205 -18.38 -2.09 -8.90
N SER A 206 -17.56 -1.08 -8.64
CA SER A 206 -17.77 -0.16 -7.52
C SER A 206 -19.01 0.71 -7.76
N LYS A 207 -19.48 1.40 -6.72
CA LYS A 207 -20.31 2.59 -6.93
C LYS A 207 -19.49 3.71 -7.57
N PRO A 208 -20.07 4.53 -8.47
CA PRO A 208 -19.38 5.66 -9.05
C PRO A 208 -19.21 6.80 -8.02
N VAL A 209 -18.03 7.42 -7.99
CA VAL A 209 -17.70 8.53 -7.06
C VAL A 209 -17.25 9.74 -7.85
N VAL A 210 -17.79 10.92 -7.54
CA VAL A 210 -17.28 12.18 -8.09
C VAL A 210 -15.83 12.39 -7.65
N SER A 211 -14.94 12.61 -8.61
CA SER A 211 -13.58 13.06 -8.34
C SER A 211 -13.49 14.57 -8.56
N LEU A 212 -12.89 15.28 -7.61
CA LEU A 212 -12.61 16.71 -7.73
C LEU A 212 -11.25 16.99 -8.38
N TYR A 213 -10.50 15.93 -8.71
CA TYR A 213 -9.12 16.02 -9.18
C TYR A 213 -8.94 15.21 -10.47
N GLU A 214 -7.97 15.64 -11.28
CA GLU A 214 -7.69 15.05 -12.60
C GLU A 214 -6.72 13.87 -12.50
N ASN A 215 -5.56 14.07 -11.86
CA ASN A 215 -4.49 13.08 -11.78
C ASN A 215 -4.74 12.14 -10.60
N MET A 216 -5.16 10.92 -10.88
CA MET A 216 -5.65 10.01 -9.86
C MET A 216 -4.83 8.73 -9.82
N ILE A 217 -4.79 8.13 -8.63
CA ILE A 217 -4.38 6.74 -8.44
C ILE A 217 -5.51 6.03 -7.70
N THR A 218 -5.94 4.90 -8.23
CA THR A 218 -6.84 3.99 -7.51
C THR A 218 -6.05 2.78 -7.04
N ASN A 219 -5.99 2.58 -5.74
CA ASN A 219 -5.53 1.32 -5.15
C ASN A 219 -6.72 0.35 -5.02
N VAL A 220 -6.53 -0.89 -5.49
CA VAL A 220 -7.52 -1.97 -5.37
C VAL A 220 -6.88 -3.16 -4.67
N VAL A 221 -7.46 -3.56 -3.54
CA VAL A 221 -7.12 -4.81 -2.86
C VAL A 221 -8.05 -5.91 -3.35
N VAL A 222 -7.49 -7.04 -3.77
CA VAL A 222 -8.26 -8.19 -4.28
C VAL A 222 -7.49 -9.48 -4.05
N ASN A 223 -8.20 -10.57 -3.76
CA ASN A 223 -7.66 -11.92 -3.91
C ASN A 223 -8.28 -12.51 -5.19
N PRO A 224 -7.50 -12.73 -6.26
CA PRO A 224 -7.97 -13.35 -7.49
C PRO A 224 -8.61 -14.73 -7.32
N GLY A 225 -8.31 -15.41 -6.19
CA GLY A 225 -8.89 -16.67 -5.81
C GLY A 225 -8.51 -17.78 -6.78
N LYS A 226 -9.50 -18.55 -7.24
CA LYS A 226 -9.30 -19.74 -8.07
C LYS A 226 -10.11 -19.66 -9.36
N GLN A 227 -9.54 -20.21 -10.43
CA GLN A 227 -10.20 -20.40 -11.71
C GLN A 227 -10.04 -21.87 -12.12
N ALA A 228 -11.14 -22.52 -12.51
CA ALA A 228 -11.15 -23.93 -12.86
C ALA A 228 -10.09 -24.25 -13.94
N GLY A 229 -9.28 -25.28 -13.68
CA GLY A 229 -8.23 -25.73 -14.59
C GLY A 229 -7.00 -24.81 -14.68
N LYS A 230 -6.88 -23.76 -13.85
CA LYS A 230 -5.71 -22.87 -13.84
C LYS A 230 -4.98 -22.93 -12.51
N GLN A 231 -3.65 -22.83 -12.59
CA GLN A 231 -2.78 -22.68 -11.41
C GLN A 231 -3.01 -21.33 -10.71
N ALA A 232 -3.07 -20.24 -11.48
CA ALA A 232 -3.31 -18.90 -10.97
C ALA A 232 -4.54 -18.28 -11.65
N ALA A 233 -5.28 -17.48 -10.88
CA ALA A 233 -6.42 -16.73 -11.36
C ALA A 233 -5.97 -15.38 -11.90
N THR A 234 -6.50 -14.98 -13.05
CA THR A 234 -6.30 -13.65 -13.63
C THR A 234 -7.58 -12.83 -13.56
N LEU A 235 -7.49 -11.61 -13.06
CA LEU A 235 -8.58 -10.63 -13.09
C LEU A 235 -8.14 -9.40 -13.88
N ASP A 236 -9.04 -8.85 -14.67
CA ASP A 236 -8.91 -7.52 -15.26
C ASP A 236 -9.49 -6.50 -14.29
N ILE A 237 -8.74 -5.42 -14.04
CA ILE A 237 -9.18 -4.26 -13.27
C ILE A 237 -9.22 -3.06 -14.21
N VAL A 238 -10.40 -2.47 -14.35
CA VAL A 238 -10.65 -1.34 -15.25
C VAL A 238 -11.17 -0.17 -14.44
N VAL A 239 -10.58 1.01 -14.66
CA VAL A 239 -11.10 2.27 -14.13
C VAL A 239 -11.84 2.98 -15.26
N THR A 240 -13.09 3.36 -15.00
CA THR A 240 -13.93 4.07 -15.97
C THR A 240 -14.29 5.47 -15.47
N GLU A 241 -14.15 6.45 -16.36
CA GLU A 241 -14.68 7.80 -16.19
C GLU A 241 -16.11 7.86 -16.73
N LEU A 242 -17.02 8.41 -15.94
CA LEU A 242 -18.39 8.74 -16.34
C LEU A 242 -18.49 10.28 -16.36
N LYS A 243 -18.54 10.83 -17.56
CA LYS A 243 -18.62 12.28 -17.80
C LYS A 243 -20.04 12.81 -17.57
N SER A 244 -20.15 14.13 -17.41
CA SER A 244 -21.42 14.83 -17.19
C SER A 244 -22.40 14.72 -18.37
N ASP A 245 -21.88 14.50 -19.58
CA ASP A 245 -22.66 14.25 -20.81
C ASP A 245 -23.16 12.80 -20.93
N GLY A 246 -22.85 11.94 -19.95
CA GLY A 246 -23.23 10.53 -19.92
C GLY A 246 -22.25 9.59 -20.63
N GLN A 247 -21.17 10.11 -21.22
CA GLN A 247 -20.13 9.28 -21.83
C GLN A 247 -19.41 8.43 -20.76
N VAL A 248 -19.20 7.15 -21.05
CA VAL A 248 -18.40 6.23 -20.23
C VAL A 248 -17.13 5.85 -20.98
N ILE A 249 -15.97 6.09 -20.38
CA ILE A 249 -14.66 5.84 -20.99
C ILE A 249 -13.83 4.98 -20.05
N ASP A 250 -13.20 3.94 -20.57
CA ASP A 250 -12.17 3.21 -19.84
C ASP A 250 -10.88 4.05 -19.85
N VAL A 251 -10.49 4.60 -18.71
CA VAL A 251 -9.35 5.52 -18.58
C VAL A 251 -8.08 4.84 -18.11
N ALA A 252 -8.20 3.67 -17.49
CA ALA A 252 -7.08 2.78 -17.24
C ALA A 252 -7.53 1.33 -17.14
N LYS A 253 -6.62 0.42 -17.49
CA LYS A 253 -6.80 -1.02 -17.37
C LYS A 253 -5.49 -1.67 -16.92
N THR A 254 -5.60 -2.63 -16.03
CA THR A 254 -4.51 -3.53 -15.65
C THR A 254 -5.06 -4.94 -15.45
N SER A 255 -4.17 -5.93 -15.35
CA SER A 255 -4.52 -7.30 -15.02
C SER A 255 -3.68 -7.78 -13.86
N VAL A 256 -4.28 -8.54 -12.96
CA VAL A 256 -3.61 -9.16 -11.82
C VAL A 256 -3.73 -10.67 -11.91
N THR A 257 -2.59 -11.35 -11.83
CA THR A 257 -2.52 -12.81 -11.82
C THR A 257 -1.93 -13.28 -10.51
N ARG A 258 -2.71 -14.00 -9.70
CA ARG A 258 -2.28 -14.62 -8.44
C ARG A 258 -2.92 -15.99 -8.24
N ASP A 259 -2.20 -16.88 -7.57
CA ASP A 259 -2.76 -18.12 -7.04
C ASP A 259 -3.28 -17.89 -5.61
N ASP A 260 -4.58 -17.61 -5.49
CA ASP A 260 -5.34 -17.56 -4.23
C ASP A 260 -4.61 -16.86 -3.07
N THR A 261 -4.16 -15.63 -3.33
CA THR A 261 -3.45 -14.72 -2.42
C THR A 261 -3.84 -13.28 -2.73
N ILE A 262 -3.65 -12.40 -1.75
CA ILE A 262 -4.03 -10.99 -1.89
C ILE A 262 -3.02 -10.27 -2.78
N ALA A 263 -3.54 -9.45 -3.68
CA ALA A 263 -2.84 -8.40 -4.38
C ALA A 263 -3.40 -7.04 -3.99
N SER A 264 -2.50 -6.06 -3.87
CA SER A 264 -2.83 -4.65 -3.80
C SER A 264 -2.22 -3.97 -5.03
N VAL A 265 -3.05 -3.31 -5.82
CA VAL A 265 -2.66 -2.81 -7.15
C VAL A 265 -3.01 -1.33 -7.26
N ASP A 266 -2.00 -0.51 -7.54
CA ASP A 266 -2.19 0.90 -7.89
C ASP A 266 -2.39 1.08 -9.39
N ILE A 267 -3.39 1.88 -9.74
CA ILE A 267 -3.79 2.14 -11.11
C ILE A 267 -3.79 3.66 -11.31
N PRO A 268 -2.75 4.23 -11.94
CA PRO A 268 -2.70 5.66 -12.27
C PRO A 268 -3.55 5.97 -13.51
N TYR A 269 -4.23 7.11 -13.52
CA TYR A 269 -5.02 7.60 -14.66
C TYR A 269 -5.31 9.10 -14.54
N THR A 270 -5.71 9.72 -15.65
CA THR A 270 -6.18 11.11 -15.69
C THR A 270 -7.64 11.15 -16.14
N ILE A 271 -8.44 11.99 -15.49
CA ILE A 271 -9.84 12.26 -15.82
C ILE A 271 -10.11 13.76 -15.87
N THR A 272 -11.31 14.13 -16.31
CA THR A 272 -11.83 15.48 -16.16
C THR A 272 -12.24 15.73 -14.71
N ALA A 273 -11.83 16.85 -14.13
CA ALA A 273 -12.28 17.23 -12.79
C ALA A 273 -13.82 17.36 -12.76
N GLY A 274 -14.45 16.81 -11.73
CA GLY A 274 -15.91 16.74 -11.58
C GLY A 274 -16.56 15.49 -12.21
N SER A 275 -15.83 14.71 -13.02
CA SER A 275 -16.31 13.42 -13.52
C SER A 275 -16.47 12.41 -12.39
N LYS A 276 -17.29 11.38 -12.64
CA LYS A 276 -17.39 10.23 -11.73
C LYS A 276 -16.42 9.13 -12.14
N VAL A 277 -15.81 8.47 -11.17
CA VAL A 277 -14.92 7.32 -11.36
C VAL A 277 -15.61 6.06 -10.86
N ARG A 278 -15.46 4.97 -11.60
CA ARG A 278 -15.92 3.64 -11.20
C ARG A 278 -14.82 2.61 -11.48
N VAL A 279 -14.68 1.62 -10.60
CA VAL A 279 -13.75 0.50 -10.78
C VAL A 279 -14.54 -0.74 -11.14
N LYS A 280 -14.06 -1.53 -12.11
CA LYS A 280 -14.59 -2.85 -12.45
C LYS A 280 -13.48 -3.88 -12.20
N VAL A 281 -13.85 -5.01 -11.61
CA VAL A 281 -12.98 -6.18 -11.44
C VAL A 281 -13.69 -7.36 -12.07
N THR A 282 -13.12 -7.90 -13.15
CA THR A 282 -13.77 -8.91 -13.99
C THR A 282 -12.86 -10.07 -14.33
N VAL A 283 -13.44 -11.24 -14.55
CA VAL A 283 -12.72 -12.40 -15.07
C VAL A 283 -12.63 -12.29 -16.60
N PRO A 284 -11.44 -12.40 -17.22
CA PRO A 284 -11.28 -12.21 -18.67
C PRO A 284 -11.76 -13.41 -19.50
N SER A 285 -11.91 -14.60 -18.90
CA SER A 285 -12.30 -15.84 -19.59
C SER A 285 -13.58 -16.46 -19.01
N SER A 286 -14.33 -17.20 -19.85
CA SER A 286 -15.53 -17.96 -19.44
C SER A 286 -15.17 -19.27 -18.73
N THR A 287 -14.46 -19.15 -17.60
CA THR A 287 -14.10 -20.26 -16.72
C THR A 287 -14.79 -20.08 -15.38
N GLU A 288 -15.24 -21.17 -14.77
CA GLU A 288 -15.76 -21.11 -13.39
C GLU A 288 -14.68 -20.52 -12.48
N SER A 289 -15.02 -19.40 -11.83
CA SER A 289 -14.08 -18.58 -11.10
C SER A 289 -14.70 -18.09 -9.80
N VAL A 290 -13.89 -18.05 -8.74
CA VAL A 290 -14.25 -17.43 -7.47
C VAL A 290 -13.13 -16.49 -7.07
N PHE A 291 -13.46 -15.21 -6.83
CA PHE A 291 -12.50 -14.22 -6.34
C PHE A 291 -13.11 -13.38 -5.22
N TYR A 292 -12.27 -12.63 -4.51
CA TYR A 292 -12.65 -11.88 -3.31
C TYR A 292 -12.20 -10.42 -3.45
N PRO A 293 -13.11 -9.50 -3.80
CA PRO A 293 -12.79 -8.07 -3.86
C PRO A 293 -12.69 -7.46 -2.46
N GLY A 294 -11.65 -6.65 -2.25
CA GLY A 294 -11.33 -5.96 -1.00
C GLY A 294 -11.67 -4.49 -1.05
N SER A 295 -10.86 -3.66 -0.39
CA SER A 295 -11.02 -2.20 -0.40
C SER A 295 -10.65 -1.57 -1.74
N ILE A 296 -11.22 -0.39 -1.97
CA ILE A 296 -10.84 0.53 -3.05
C ILE A 296 -10.47 1.84 -2.39
N THR A 297 -9.33 2.41 -2.73
CA THR A 297 -8.97 3.76 -2.29
C THR A 297 -8.59 4.62 -3.49
N HIS A 298 -9.29 5.74 -3.63
CA HIS A 298 -8.98 6.75 -4.63
C HIS A 298 -8.08 7.82 -4.01
N TYR A 299 -6.97 8.10 -4.67
CA TYR A 299 -6.01 9.14 -4.30
C TYR A 299 -5.88 10.16 -5.42
N HIS A 300 -5.74 11.43 -5.06
CA HIS A 300 -5.18 12.46 -5.90
C HIS A 300 -3.65 12.37 -5.85
N ALA A 301 -3.02 12.26 -7.02
CA ALA A 301 -1.57 12.32 -7.19
C ALA A 301 -1.14 13.80 -7.26
N LEU A 302 -0.44 14.27 -6.23
CA LEU A 302 -0.14 15.69 -6.04
C LEU A 302 1.17 16.12 -6.70
N SER A 303 2.14 15.21 -6.75
CA SER A 303 3.46 15.45 -7.32
C SER A 303 4.06 14.13 -7.78
N PRO A 304 5.00 14.13 -8.74
CA PRO A 304 5.76 12.93 -9.09
C PRO A 304 6.44 12.29 -7.87
N ALA A 305 6.86 11.04 -8.03
CA ALA A 305 7.72 10.36 -7.07
C ALA A 305 8.99 11.19 -6.82
N GLU A 306 9.43 11.26 -5.56
CA GLU A 306 10.61 12.03 -5.16
C GLU A 306 11.85 11.15 -5.10
N ASP A 307 13.01 11.70 -5.48
CA ASP A 307 14.29 11.07 -5.15
C ASP A 307 14.57 11.21 -3.65
N ILE A 308 14.43 10.09 -2.96
CA ILE A 308 14.65 9.96 -1.52
C ILE A 308 16.08 9.54 -1.17
N ASN A 309 16.98 9.33 -2.13
CA ASN A 309 18.39 9.02 -1.83
C ASN A 309 19.19 10.31 -1.60
N ARG A 310 18.72 11.15 -0.67
CA ARG A 310 19.32 12.42 -0.27
C ARG A 310 18.74 12.92 1.04
N GLY A 311 19.41 13.89 1.65
CA GLY A 311 18.92 14.52 2.87
C GLY A 311 18.99 13.58 4.07
N LYS A 312 18.24 13.90 5.12
CA LYS A 312 18.24 13.17 6.39
C LYS A 312 16.90 12.50 6.65
N HIS A 313 16.94 11.18 6.87
CA HIS A 313 15.80 10.36 7.20
C HIS A 313 15.87 9.94 8.67
N VAL A 314 14.75 10.08 9.39
CA VAL A 314 14.57 9.51 10.72
C VAL A 314 13.59 8.35 10.64
N LEU A 315 14.02 7.15 11.03
CA LEU A 315 13.16 5.99 11.20
C LEU A 315 12.55 6.01 12.60
N PHE A 316 11.30 6.43 12.73
CA PHE A 316 10.61 6.58 14.00
C PHE A 316 9.50 5.53 14.13
N GLY A 317 9.77 4.48 14.88
CA GLY A 317 8.93 3.28 14.91
C GLY A 317 9.08 2.46 16.17
N ASP A 318 8.63 1.22 16.07
CA ASP A 318 8.81 0.20 17.09
C ASP A 318 10.07 -0.65 16.85
N SER A 319 10.03 -1.95 17.17
CA SER A 319 11.11 -2.91 16.93
C SER A 319 11.50 -3.03 15.47
N TRP A 320 10.59 -2.77 14.53
CA TRP A 320 10.89 -2.86 13.11
C TRP A 320 11.90 -1.80 12.64
N PHE A 321 11.94 -0.67 13.35
CA PHE A 321 12.87 0.42 13.10
C PHE A 321 13.93 0.53 14.19
N ALA A 322 14.21 -0.51 14.97
CA ALA A 322 15.23 -0.45 16.03
C ALA A 322 16.61 0.00 15.49
N SER A 323 17.34 0.78 16.30
CA SER A 323 18.67 1.27 15.91
C SER A 323 19.66 0.12 15.80
N GLY A 324 20.41 0.10 14.70
CA GLY A 324 21.28 -1.03 14.34
C GLY A 324 20.51 -2.32 13.99
N GLY A 325 19.21 -2.25 13.73
CA GLY A 325 18.42 -3.37 13.22
C GLY A 325 18.57 -3.56 11.70
N ASP A 326 18.06 -4.68 11.20
CA ASP A 326 18.25 -5.11 9.80
C ASP A 326 17.64 -4.14 8.79
N PHE A 327 16.42 -3.64 9.05
CA PHE A 327 15.79 -2.64 8.18
C PHE A 327 16.65 -1.37 8.10
N HIS A 328 17.17 -0.89 9.23
CA HIS A 328 18.00 0.31 9.30
C HIS A 328 19.30 0.14 8.50
N TYR A 329 20.02 -0.97 8.66
CA TYR A 329 21.24 -1.21 7.92
C TYR A 329 21.01 -1.40 6.43
N HIS A 330 19.95 -2.12 6.05
CA HIS A 330 19.63 -2.33 4.64
C HIS A 330 19.26 -1.01 3.95
N LEU A 331 18.48 -0.17 4.62
CA LEU A 331 18.10 1.14 4.09
C LEU A 331 19.31 2.07 3.92
N ILE A 332 20.27 2.10 4.86
CA ILE A 332 21.52 2.87 4.70
C ILE A 332 22.28 2.43 3.45
N LYS A 333 22.37 1.12 3.18
CA LYS A 333 23.07 0.61 1.99
C LYS A 333 22.39 1.06 0.70
N ARG A 334 21.06 1.08 0.66
CA ARG A 334 20.28 1.48 -0.52
C ARG A 334 20.25 3.00 -0.72
N LEU A 335 20.15 3.75 0.38
CA LEU A 335 20.16 5.21 0.38
C LEU A 335 21.55 5.76 0.71
N ASN A 336 22.55 5.34 -0.06
CA ASN A 336 23.97 5.63 0.18
C ASN A 336 24.39 7.11 0.00
N LYS A 337 23.49 7.98 -0.47
CA LYS A 337 23.69 9.43 -0.58
C LYS A 337 22.85 10.20 0.46
N ALA A 338 22.06 9.49 1.25
CA ALA A 338 21.28 10.06 2.35
C ALA A 338 21.93 9.75 3.70
N THR A 339 21.54 10.50 4.74
CA THR A 339 21.82 10.14 6.13
C THR A 339 20.58 9.50 6.72
N VAL A 340 20.68 8.27 7.21
CA VAL A 340 19.57 7.58 7.88
C VAL A 340 19.92 7.43 9.35
N VAL A 341 19.00 7.85 10.22
CA VAL A 341 19.09 7.69 11.67
C VAL A 341 17.87 6.94 12.16
N SER A 342 18.08 5.89 12.94
CA SER A 342 16.98 5.20 13.60
C SER A 342 16.71 5.78 15.00
N LYS A 343 15.42 5.97 15.28
CA LYS A 343 14.83 6.28 16.59
C LYS A 343 13.76 5.25 16.97
N GLY A 344 13.79 4.04 16.40
CA GLY A 344 12.86 2.98 16.76
C GLY A 344 13.15 2.42 18.15
N ILE A 345 12.10 2.14 18.93
CA ILE A 345 12.22 1.53 20.26
C ILE A 345 11.37 0.25 20.27
N VAL A 346 12.02 -0.87 20.58
CA VAL A 346 11.37 -2.19 20.69
C VAL A 346 10.18 -2.12 21.66
N GLY A 347 9.06 -2.72 21.25
CA GLY A 347 7.84 -2.79 22.05
C GLY A 347 7.01 -1.50 22.10
N ASN A 348 7.47 -0.41 21.46
CA ASN A 348 6.67 0.83 21.45
C ASN A 348 5.38 0.66 20.63
N ARG A 349 4.33 1.28 21.15
CA ARG A 349 3.05 1.51 20.49
C ARG A 349 2.94 2.94 19.97
N SER A 350 1.89 3.21 19.19
CA SER A 350 1.68 4.53 18.60
C SER A 350 1.43 5.65 19.64
N ASP A 351 0.82 5.35 20.81
CA ASP A 351 0.70 6.31 21.92
C ASP A 351 2.06 6.75 22.48
N GLN A 352 2.99 5.81 22.59
CA GLN A 352 4.34 6.07 23.09
C GLN A 352 5.18 6.85 22.08
N LEU A 353 5.00 6.58 20.78
CA LEU A 353 5.59 7.39 19.71
C LEU A 353 5.10 8.84 19.79
N VAL A 354 3.79 9.07 19.95
CA VAL A 354 3.23 10.42 20.11
C VAL A 354 3.85 11.13 21.32
N ALA A 355 3.97 10.45 22.46
CA ALA A 355 4.53 11.02 23.68
C ALA A 355 6.01 11.43 23.55
N ARG A 356 6.81 10.69 22.77
CA ARG A 356 8.26 10.93 22.66
C ARG A 356 8.69 11.71 21.42
N PHE A 357 7.78 11.99 20.47
CA PHE A 357 8.13 12.61 19.19
C PHE A 357 9.03 13.84 19.33
N PHE A 358 8.60 14.85 20.10
CA PHE A 358 9.31 16.12 20.21
C PHE A 358 10.66 16.03 20.94
N LYS A 359 10.88 14.95 21.69
CA LYS A 359 12.18 14.65 22.31
C LYS A 359 13.13 14.01 21.30
N ASP A 360 12.62 13.07 20.50
CA ASP A 360 13.48 12.15 19.75
C ASP A 360 13.76 12.60 18.30
N VAL A 361 12.84 13.35 17.68
CA VAL A 361 12.87 13.63 16.24
C VAL A 361 13.38 15.04 15.89
N PRO A 362 12.88 16.15 16.49
CA PRO A 362 13.24 17.50 16.02
C PRO A 362 14.73 17.83 16.10
N ALA A 363 15.43 17.29 17.10
CA ALA A 363 16.87 17.50 17.28
C ALA A 363 17.70 16.95 16.09
N GLU A 364 17.16 15.97 15.36
CA GLU A 364 17.83 15.42 14.18
C GLU A 364 17.74 16.34 12.97
N LYS A 365 16.77 17.27 12.93
CA LYS A 365 16.45 18.11 11.76
C LYS A 365 16.23 17.27 10.48
N PRO A 366 15.28 16.32 10.48
CA PRO A 366 15.05 15.45 9.33
C PRO A 366 14.40 16.18 8.15
N ASP A 367 14.74 15.75 6.94
CA ASP A 367 13.95 16.03 5.74
C ASP A 367 12.76 15.07 5.64
N TYR A 368 12.95 13.82 6.08
CA TYR A 368 11.92 12.77 6.06
C TYR A 368 11.82 12.06 7.40
N VAL A 369 10.59 11.73 7.83
CA VAL A 369 10.34 10.89 8.99
C VAL A 369 9.50 9.68 8.55
N TRP A 370 10.08 8.49 8.69
CA TRP A 370 9.44 7.23 8.38
C TRP A 370 8.71 6.73 9.62
N ILE A 371 7.44 6.36 9.50
CA ILE A 371 6.62 5.79 10.56
C ILE A 371 6.22 4.37 10.20
N MET A 372 6.68 3.42 11.00
CA MET A 372 6.19 2.03 11.01
C MET A 372 5.87 1.66 12.45
N VAL A 373 4.58 1.43 12.71
CA VAL A 373 4.03 1.11 14.02
C VAL A 373 2.70 0.38 13.83
N GLY A 374 2.24 -0.32 14.85
CA GLY A 374 0.98 -1.05 14.82
C GLY A 374 1.12 -2.46 15.37
N THR A 375 2.32 -3.06 15.29
CA THR A 375 2.61 -4.40 15.82
C THR A 375 2.18 -4.49 17.28
N ASN A 376 2.81 -3.69 18.14
CA ASN A 376 2.50 -3.70 19.56
C ASN A 376 1.09 -3.18 19.87
N ASP A 377 0.53 -2.32 19.02
CA ASP A 377 -0.83 -1.80 19.18
C ASP A 377 -1.89 -2.88 18.99
N TYR A 378 -1.73 -3.80 18.02
CA TYR A 378 -2.70 -4.89 17.88
C TYR A 378 -2.51 -5.98 18.95
N TYR A 379 -1.27 -6.25 19.37
CA TYR A 379 -1.02 -7.14 20.53
C TYR A 379 -1.58 -6.56 21.84
N TYR A 380 -1.56 -5.24 22.00
CA TYR A 380 -2.15 -4.54 23.14
C TYR A 380 -3.67 -4.30 22.98
N ASN A 381 -4.25 -4.71 21.85
CA ASN A 381 -5.66 -4.52 21.53
C ASN A 381 -6.11 -3.03 21.59
N THR A 382 -5.27 -2.12 21.10
CA THR A 382 -5.65 -0.72 20.88
C THR A 382 -6.91 -0.66 19.99
N THR A 383 -7.76 0.35 20.19
CA THR A 383 -8.95 0.54 19.35
C THR A 383 -8.56 1.22 18.04
N ASP A 384 -9.28 0.93 16.95
CA ASP A 384 -9.00 1.53 15.64
C ASP A 384 -9.07 3.06 15.68
N TRP A 385 -10.04 3.60 16.44
CA TRP A 385 -10.17 5.04 16.63
C TRP A 385 -8.94 5.65 17.30
N LEU A 386 -8.43 5.03 18.37
CA LEU A 386 -7.29 5.55 19.11
C LEU A 386 -6.00 5.45 18.28
N PHE A 387 -5.80 4.30 17.62
CA PHE A 387 -4.67 4.09 16.71
C PHE A 387 -4.68 5.11 15.56
N GLN A 388 -5.84 5.33 14.93
CA GLN A 388 -6.00 6.35 13.88
C GLN A 388 -5.68 7.76 14.40
N ALA A 389 -6.18 8.13 15.59
CA ALA A 389 -5.90 9.43 16.18
C ALA A 389 -4.38 9.63 16.41
N GLN A 390 -3.69 8.59 16.88
CA GLN A 390 -2.25 8.62 17.14
C GLN A 390 -1.43 8.73 15.86
N VAL A 391 -1.77 7.96 14.82
CA VAL A 391 -1.14 8.09 13.49
C VAL A 391 -1.38 9.50 12.93
N THR A 392 -2.57 10.06 13.10
CA THR A 392 -2.88 11.43 12.66
C THR A 392 -2.01 12.45 13.39
N TYR A 393 -1.86 12.35 14.72
CA TYR A 393 -0.97 13.23 15.47
C TYR A 393 0.48 13.14 15.02
N LEU A 394 0.99 11.94 14.73
CA LEU A 394 2.36 11.76 14.24
C LEU A 394 2.57 12.47 12.90
N VAL A 395 1.62 12.36 11.96
CA VAL A 395 1.67 13.07 10.68
C VAL A 395 1.73 14.59 10.90
N ASP A 396 0.88 15.12 11.77
CA ASP A 396 0.85 16.56 12.06
C ASP A 396 2.12 17.03 12.77
N TYR A 397 2.71 16.23 13.66
CA TYR A 397 3.97 16.54 14.31
C TYR A 397 5.14 16.60 13.33
N ILE A 398 5.24 15.63 12.42
CA ILE A 398 6.27 15.60 11.37
C ILE A 398 6.21 16.86 10.51
N ARG A 399 5.01 17.23 10.07
CA ARG A 399 4.79 18.46 9.29
C ARG A 399 5.08 19.73 10.08
N SER A 400 4.78 19.74 11.38
CA SER A 400 5.02 20.91 12.23
C SER A 400 6.50 21.28 12.35
N ILE A 401 7.40 20.33 12.14
CA ILE A 401 8.86 20.54 12.12
C ILE A 401 9.43 20.70 10.69
N GLY A 402 8.57 20.76 9.67
CA GLY A 402 8.96 20.94 8.26
C GLY A 402 9.44 19.67 7.54
N ALA A 403 9.35 18.50 8.18
CA ALA A 403 9.74 17.23 7.58
C ALA A 403 8.58 16.59 6.79
N LYS A 404 8.92 15.69 5.87
CA LYS A 404 7.96 14.90 5.08
C LYS A 404 7.65 13.56 5.74
N PRO A 405 6.38 13.21 5.99
CA PRO A 405 6.01 11.91 6.53
C PRO A 405 6.08 10.82 5.44
N ILE A 406 6.67 9.67 5.78
CA ILE A 406 6.63 8.43 5.00
C ILE A 406 5.98 7.37 5.88
N LEU A 407 4.76 6.94 5.56
CA LEU A 407 3.98 6.07 6.44
C LEU A 407 3.86 4.66 5.86
N PHE A 408 3.99 3.67 6.72
CA PHE A 408 3.59 2.29 6.45
C PHE A 408 2.22 2.04 7.08
N ASN A 409 1.35 1.30 6.40
CA ASN A 409 0.27 0.59 7.11
C ASN A 409 0.89 -0.55 7.96
N PRO A 410 0.13 -1.17 8.87
CA PRO A 410 0.72 -2.04 9.88
C PRO A 410 1.17 -3.35 9.26
N THR A 411 2.04 -4.06 9.95
CA THR A 411 2.40 -5.45 9.66
C THR A 411 1.18 -6.38 9.72
N VAL A 412 1.32 -7.61 9.24
CA VAL A 412 0.25 -8.62 9.32
C VAL A 412 0.40 -9.42 10.60
N GLY A 413 -0.62 -9.40 11.46
CA GLY A 413 -0.65 -10.16 12.70
C GLY A 413 -0.89 -11.65 12.49
N ALA A 414 -0.28 -12.49 13.34
CA ALA A 414 -0.45 -13.93 13.29
C ALA A 414 -1.88 -14.41 13.68
N ILE A 415 -2.42 -15.43 13.01
CA ILE A 415 -3.75 -16.01 13.31
C ILE A 415 -3.76 -16.76 14.65
N THR A 416 -2.66 -17.41 15.01
CA THR A 416 -2.49 -18.12 16.28
C THR A 416 -1.05 -17.90 16.77
N PRO A 417 -0.74 -16.72 17.34
CA PRO A 417 0.57 -16.49 17.94
C PRO A 417 0.72 -17.36 19.20
N GLY A 418 1.92 -17.39 19.79
CA GLY A 418 2.20 -18.20 20.97
C GLY A 418 1.27 -17.93 22.18
N ASN A 419 0.57 -16.79 22.19
CA ASN A 419 -0.42 -16.41 23.20
C ASN A 419 -1.86 -16.88 22.89
N GLY A 420 -2.11 -17.51 21.75
CA GLY A 420 -3.42 -18.01 21.32
C GLY A 420 -4.42 -16.94 20.87
N ILE A 421 -4.04 -15.66 20.78
CA ILE A 421 -4.92 -14.55 20.39
C ILE A 421 -4.71 -14.21 18.92
N ASN A 422 -5.74 -14.34 18.10
CA ASN A 422 -5.69 -13.97 16.68
C ASN A 422 -5.44 -12.47 16.49
N GLN A 423 -4.24 -12.13 16.00
CA GLN A 423 -3.81 -10.76 15.72
C GLN A 423 -4.15 -10.27 14.31
N LEU A 424 -4.52 -11.20 13.40
CA LEU A 424 -4.84 -10.87 12.01
C LEU A 424 -6.03 -9.92 11.93
N ALA A 425 -7.10 -10.20 12.68
CA ALA A 425 -8.32 -9.39 12.60
C ALA A 425 -8.04 -7.91 12.94
N LYS A 426 -7.27 -7.66 14.00
CA LYS A 426 -6.95 -6.30 14.45
C LYS A 426 -5.95 -5.61 13.54
N SER A 427 -4.85 -6.27 13.17
CA SER A 427 -3.88 -5.70 12.23
C SER A 427 -4.50 -5.35 10.87
N ARG A 428 -5.43 -6.18 10.38
CA ARG A 428 -6.17 -5.91 9.14
C ARG A 428 -7.16 -4.76 9.31
N SER A 429 -7.82 -4.66 10.46
CA SER A 429 -8.68 -3.51 10.77
C SER A 429 -7.88 -2.21 10.70
N TYR A 430 -6.70 -2.15 11.31
CA TYR A 430 -5.82 -0.97 11.22
C TYR A 430 -5.45 -0.63 9.77
N ALA A 431 -5.08 -1.63 8.96
CA ALA A 431 -4.73 -1.43 7.55
C ALA A 431 -5.90 -0.85 6.71
N LEU A 432 -7.14 -1.23 7.02
CA LEU A 432 -8.34 -0.80 6.28
C LEU A 432 -8.96 0.49 6.82
N ASN A 433 -8.88 0.72 8.13
CA ASN A 433 -9.63 1.77 8.80
C ASN A 433 -8.80 3.02 9.14
N THR A 434 -7.48 2.94 9.10
CA THR A 434 -6.60 4.07 9.46
C THR A 434 -6.31 4.98 8.27
N LEU A 435 -6.28 6.29 8.53
CA LEU A 435 -6.03 7.32 7.53
C LEU A 435 -4.53 7.63 7.42
N TYR A 436 -3.78 6.78 6.72
CA TYR A 436 -2.36 7.03 6.47
C TYR A 436 -2.15 8.22 5.50
N VAL A 437 -3.09 8.42 4.58
CA VAL A 437 -3.08 9.56 3.68
C VAL A 437 -4.34 10.38 3.94
N PRO A 438 -4.27 11.48 4.71
CA PRO A 438 -5.45 12.28 5.02
C PRO A 438 -5.97 13.00 3.77
N SER A 439 -7.30 13.15 3.66
CA SER A 439 -7.94 13.93 2.60
C SER A 439 -7.76 15.43 2.80
N VAL A 440 -7.59 15.84 4.06
CA VAL A 440 -7.44 17.22 4.53
C VAL A 440 -6.87 17.15 5.97
N SER A 441 -5.89 17.99 6.31
CA SER A 441 -5.26 18.00 7.65
C SER A 441 -6.24 18.57 8.67
N PHE A 442 -6.83 17.73 9.53
CA PHE A 442 -8.02 18.11 10.29
C PHE A 442 -7.93 18.11 11.81
N LEU A 443 -6.79 17.84 12.44
CA LEU A 443 -6.75 17.86 13.90
C LEU A 443 -5.62 18.78 14.40
N ARG A 444 -6.01 19.89 15.03
CA ARG A 444 -5.06 20.63 15.87
C ARG A 444 -4.75 19.74 17.07
N SER A 445 -3.50 19.27 17.18
CA SER A 445 -3.04 18.55 18.36
C SER A 445 -3.30 19.39 19.64
N PRO A 446 -3.78 18.77 20.73
CA PRO A 446 -3.90 19.44 22.03
C PRO A 446 -2.56 19.99 22.53
N LEU A 447 -1.43 19.39 22.13
CA LEU A 447 -0.09 19.77 22.59
C LEU A 447 0.44 21.04 21.91
N LEU A 448 -0.15 21.47 20.79
CA LEU A 448 0.18 22.76 20.16
C LEU A 448 -0.47 23.97 20.84
N GLN A 449 -1.38 23.75 21.82
CA GLN A 449 -1.97 24.84 22.61
C GLN A 449 -1.16 25.20 23.86
N ALA A 450 -0.20 24.36 24.29
CA ALA A 450 0.57 24.60 25.51
C ALA A 450 1.79 25.52 25.33
N GLY A 451 1.97 26.12 24.14
CA GLY A 451 3.14 26.92 23.77
C GLY A 451 2.82 28.32 23.26
N LYS A 452 1.81 28.99 23.84
CA LYS A 452 1.62 30.43 23.68
C LYS A 452 1.55 31.11 25.04
#